data_AF-A0A8J7CAN5-F1
#
_entry.id   AF-A0A8J7CAN5-F1
#
_cell.length_a   1.000
_cell.length_b   1.000
_cell.length_c   1.000
_cell.angle_alpha   90.00
_cell.angle_beta   90.00
_cell.angle_gamma   90.00
#
_symmetry.space_group_name_H-M   'P 1'
#
loop_
_entity.id
_entity.type
_entity.pdbx_description
1 polymer ?
#
loop_
_entity_poly.entity_id
_entity_poly.type
_entity_poly.pdbx_seq_one_letter_code
_entity_poly.pdbx_strand_id
1 'polypeptide(L)'
;MPKIPDAAKKVPLMFQAQTAGRCQLQYLKKNVPQQDAERWASEWIEKAYPDAPDFGTQVQTRDYTISWRFVTNGGQDEGVTRPVIGARGWPYYPGSSMKGIFGSACSQEQRDRYCGNAEQPGILRFHGGYPTSDNWEQNLVDIVHPQQDWQVKEDEKSAGAFVQISLYKPQLKFGISSTIPLKATEWETIWNIWEKALSTGIGCRVCAGYGQPEKHTGAIIYQTQLQGQGQASKLLDGTGEFRPNMLRAALRGHALRIFGGLTNANTADGLVETLFGGVQGEGTVGLLSMSFRETNLELEEFGKRAYAMPTYKVAGYLTWLLTQNLPDPEREALQTLVKALTRFAMLLGGFGKSWRRADHRLFFPEYYEQEDPKPLIGCHWQWLGKKSLLQDVRVRKLEQVSQFINEVRQAASNWMQLQGITPNPHNYAPWREAWHPEVVKVWGRLANEPEDCEAIRWLHSPYREAIPKAKISEGSIYRSSVTGQVGQIGRIWHRMYPIVRLVKDPQNPSAPIPKTTNQYLEFLTFFPDDSLESEELLDFLESHPKKIFQKLWGN
;
A
#
# COMPACT_ATOMS: atom_id res chain seq x y z
N MET A 1 15.09 -45.35 31.05
CA MET A 1 14.97 -44.71 29.73
C MET A 1 16.33 -44.18 29.31
N PRO A 2 16.77 -44.38 28.06
CA PRO A 2 18.01 -43.78 27.59
C PRO A 2 17.86 -42.25 27.56
N LYS A 3 18.80 -41.52 28.16
CA LYS A 3 18.85 -40.05 28.07
C LYS A 3 19.26 -39.69 26.64
N ILE A 4 18.33 -39.14 25.86
CA ILE A 4 18.66 -38.57 24.54
C ILE A 4 19.32 -37.20 24.81
N PRO A 5 20.61 -37.01 24.48
CA PRO A 5 21.25 -35.71 24.64
C PRO A 5 20.54 -34.66 23.78
N ASP A 6 20.36 -33.47 24.35
CA ASP A 6 19.68 -32.34 23.70
C ASP A 6 18.30 -32.70 23.12
N ALA A 7 17.53 -33.59 23.75
CA ALA A 7 16.23 -34.04 23.25
C ALA A 7 15.29 -32.89 22.83
N ALA A 8 15.30 -31.78 23.58
CA ALA A 8 14.51 -30.59 23.27
C ALA A 8 14.89 -29.92 21.93
N LYS A 9 16.15 -30.02 21.49
CA LYS A 9 16.61 -29.49 20.20
C LYS A 9 16.27 -30.40 19.01
N LYS A 10 15.87 -31.65 19.27
CA LYS A 10 15.50 -32.63 18.24
C LYS A 10 14.00 -32.65 17.92
N VAL A 11 13.19 -31.94 18.71
CA VAL A 11 11.75 -31.80 18.46
C VAL A 11 11.57 -30.78 17.33
N PRO A 12 10.88 -31.11 16.22
CA PRO A 12 10.61 -30.15 15.14
C PRO A 12 9.91 -28.89 15.66
N LEU A 13 10.25 -27.73 15.10
CA LEU A 13 9.74 -26.43 15.51
C LEU A 13 8.21 -26.34 15.48
N MET A 14 7.57 -27.10 14.58
CA MET A 14 6.11 -27.21 14.49
C MET A 14 5.46 -27.69 15.79
N PHE A 15 6.15 -28.55 16.55
CA PHE A 15 5.64 -29.14 17.80
C PHE A 15 6.17 -28.45 19.06
N GLN A 16 6.97 -27.38 18.91
CA GLN A 16 7.48 -26.61 20.03
C GLN A 16 6.50 -25.49 20.43
N ALA A 17 6.43 -25.22 21.74
CA ALA A 17 5.64 -24.12 22.28
C ALA A 17 6.18 -22.76 21.82
N GLN A 18 5.25 -21.83 21.51
CA GLN A 18 5.56 -20.47 21.06
C GLN A 18 5.98 -19.55 22.22
N THR A 19 7.10 -19.85 22.88
CA THR A 19 7.61 -19.09 24.03
C THR A 19 9.11 -18.83 23.92
N ALA A 20 9.58 -17.80 24.63
CA ALA A 20 11.00 -17.42 24.67
C ALA A 20 11.89 -18.60 25.09
N GLY A 21 13.02 -18.76 24.39
CA GLY A 21 13.95 -19.87 24.61
C GLY A 21 13.56 -21.20 23.95
N ARG A 22 12.39 -21.28 23.32
CA ARG A 22 11.93 -22.44 22.52
C ARG A 22 11.76 -22.04 21.05
N CYS A 23 10.53 -21.72 20.65
CA CYS A 23 10.14 -21.33 19.31
C CYS A 23 9.41 -19.98 19.35
N GLN A 24 9.80 -19.02 18.52
CA GLN A 24 9.13 -17.73 18.40
C GLN A 24 9.03 -17.33 16.93
N LEU A 25 8.10 -17.94 16.20
CA LEU A 25 7.99 -17.76 14.74
C LEU A 25 7.59 -16.34 14.35
N GLN A 26 6.89 -15.60 15.21
CA GLN A 26 6.43 -14.24 14.92
C GLN A 26 7.46 -13.15 15.24
N TYR A 27 8.49 -13.44 16.03
CA TYR A 27 9.39 -12.42 16.56
C TYR A 27 10.80 -12.56 16.00
N LEU A 28 11.39 -11.42 15.63
CA LEU A 28 12.79 -11.38 15.24
C LEU A 28 13.69 -11.44 16.48
N LYS A 29 14.60 -12.42 16.48
CA LYS A 29 15.69 -12.52 17.45
C LYS A 29 16.88 -11.72 16.93
N LYS A 30 17.44 -10.85 17.78
CA LYS A 30 18.65 -10.09 17.44
C LYS A 30 19.88 -11.00 17.52
N ASN A 31 20.85 -10.77 16.65
CA ASN A 31 22.18 -11.40 16.68
C ASN A 31 22.16 -12.94 16.61
N VAL A 32 21.19 -13.51 15.90
CA VAL A 32 21.17 -14.95 15.60
C VAL A 32 21.52 -15.19 14.13
N PRO A 33 22.23 -16.27 13.80
CA PRO A 33 22.59 -16.59 12.42
C PRO A 33 21.38 -17.00 11.56
N GLN A 34 20.31 -17.49 12.20
CA GLN A 34 19.09 -17.93 11.54
C GLN A 34 17.89 -17.68 12.47
N GLN A 35 16.80 -17.16 11.92
CA GLN A 35 15.55 -16.96 12.65
C GLN A 35 14.77 -18.28 12.78
N ASP A 36 13.97 -18.41 13.84
CA ASP A 36 13.14 -19.61 14.04
C ASP A 36 12.18 -19.84 12.86
N ALA A 37 11.66 -18.77 12.25
CA ALA A 37 10.78 -18.84 11.10
C ALA A 37 11.47 -19.43 9.84
N GLU A 38 12.74 -19.10 9.62
CA GLU A 38 13.52 -19.65 8.50
C GLU A 38 13.81 -21.13 8.71
N ARG A 39 14.16 -21.51 9.94
CA ARG A 39 14.37 -22.92 10.30
C ARG A 39 13.08 -23.72 10.19
N TRP A 40 11.95 -23.17 10.66
CA TRP A 40 10.65 -23.81 10.53
C TRP A 40 10.23 -24.00 9.07
N ALA A 41 10.42 -22.99 8.23
CA ALA A 41 10.13 -23.08 6.79
C ALA A 41 10.99 -24.17 6.13
N SER A 42 12.27 -24.26 6.49
CA SER A 42 13.18 -25.30 5.99
C SER A 42 12.74 -26.70 6.41
N GLU A 43 12.39 -26.90 7.69
CA GLU A 43 11.87 -28.17 8.21
C GLU A 43 10.57 -28.57 7.50
N TRP A 44 9.70 -27.61 7.19
CA TRP A 44 8.45 -27.88 6.48
C TRP A 44 8.71 -28.33 5.03
N ILE A 45 9.56 -27.62 4.29
CA ILE A 45 9.93 -27.97 2.92
C ILE A 45 10.56 -29.37 2.87
N GLU A 46 11.55 -29.64 3.74
CA GLU A 46 12.27 -30.92 3.78
C GLU A 46 11.35 -32.13 4.01
N LYS A 47 10.23 -31.93 4.72
CA LYS A 47 9.28 -33.00 5.07
C LYS A 47 8.02 -33.03 4.20
N ALA A 48 7.82 -32.05 3.33
CA ALA A 48 6.77 -32.10 2.32
C ALA A 48 7.10 -33.19 1.28
N TYR A 49 6.08 -33.82 0.71
CA TYR A 49 6.28 -34.76 -0.39
C TYR A 49 6.59 -33.96 -1.68
N PRO A 50 7.30 -34.56 -2.65
CA PRO A 50 7.69 -33.87 -3.88
C PRO A 50 6.50 -33.47 -4.78
N ASP A 51 5.38 -34.19 -4.70
CA ASP A 51 4.22 -33.97 -5.59
C ASP A 51 2.97 -33.57 -4.81
N ALA A 52 2.30 -32.52 -5.31
CA ALA A 52 1.01 -32.08 -4.80
C ALA A 52 -0.04 -33.20 -4.88
N PRO A 53 -1.07 -33.18 -4.01
CA PRO A 53 -2.21 -34.08 -4.13
C PRO A 53 -2.99 -33.86 -5.42
N ASP A 54 -3.31 -34.93 -6.15
CA ASP A 54 -4.19 -34.86 -7.31
C ASP A 54 -5.66 -34.80 -6.92
N PHE A 55 -6.44 -33.99 -7.65
CA PHE A 55 -7.89 -34.05 -7.57
C PHE A 55 -8.41 -35.31 -8.27
N GLY A 56 -9.49 -35.89 -7.73
CA GLY A 56 -10.14 -37.05 -8.36
C GLY A 56 -10.71 -36.72 -9.74
N THR A 57 -10.88 -37.73 -10.60
CA THR A 57 -11.29 -37.57 -12.01
C THR A 57 -12.66 -36.92 -12.22
N GLN A 58 -13.52 -36.89 -11.21
CA GLN A 58 -14.85 -36.27 -11.24
C GLN A 58 -14.85 -34.81 -10.73
N VAL A 59 -13.71 -34.30 -10.28
CA VAL A 59 -13.56 -32.93 -9.79
C VAL A 59 -13.26 -32.02 -10.98
N GLN A 60 -14.06 -30.98 -11.16
CA GLN A 60 -13.77 -29.92 -12.10
C GLN A 60 -12.69 -29.02 -11.51
N THR A 61 -11.67 -28.68 -12.30
CA THR A 61 -10.54 -27.87 -11.82
C THR A 61 -10.28 -26.66 -12.70
N ARG A 62 -9.85 -25.55 -12.08
CA ARG A 62 -9.29 -24.38 -12.77
C ARG A 62 -8.11 -23.82 -11.99
N ASP A 63 -7.14 -23.27 -12.73
CA ASP A 63 -5.91 -22.71 -12.19
C ASP A 63 -5.98 -21.19 -12.17
N TYR A 64 -5.55 -20.58 -11.07
CA TYR A 64 -5.55 -19.13 -10.89
C TYR A 64 -4.24 -18.66 -10.25
N THR A 65 -3.65 -17.61 -10.82
CA THR A 65 -2.43 -16.99 -10.29
C THR A 65 -2.77 -15.87 -9.30
N ILE A 66 -2.09 -15.87 -8.17
CA ILE A 66 -2.09 -14.77 -7.21
C ILE A 66 -1.00 -13.77 -7.60
N SER A 67 -1.35 -12.48 -7.62
CA SER A 67 -0.52 -11.39 -8.15
C SER A 67 0.71 -11.05 -7.29
N TRP A 68 0.66 -11.33 -5.99
CA TRP A 68 1.73 -11.05 -5.02
C TRP A 68 1.78 -12.13 -3.94
N ARG A 69 1.77 -11.79 -2.65
CA ARG A 69 1.86 -12.75 -1.55
C ARG A 69 0.49 -13.31 -1.17
N PHE A 70 0.44 -14.58 -0.82
CA PHE A 70 -0.75 -15.28 -0.34
C PHE A 70 -0.53 -15.82 1.07
N VAL A 71 -1.48 -15.57 1.97
CA VAL A 71 -1.42 -16.03 3.37
C VAL A 71 -2.69 -16.78 3.70
N THR A 72 -2.55 -17.94 4.33
CA THR A 72 -3.63 -18.65 5.01
C THR A 72 -3.33 -18.73 6.50
N ASN A 73 -4.36 -18.95 7.32
CA ASN A 73 -4.20 -19.15 8.75
C ASN A 73 -4.84 -20.48 9.16
N GLY A 74 -4.02 -21.40 9.67
CA GLY A 74 -4.46 -22.67 10.24
C GLY A 74 -5.12 -22.54 11.61
N GLY A 75 -4.97 -21.40 12.30
CA GLY A 75 -5.62 -21.12 13.58
C GLY A 75 -5.16 -21.97 14.77
N GLN A 76 -4.03 -22.69 14.62
CA GLN A 76 -3.52 -23.62 15.65
C GLN A 76 -2.89 -22.91 16.86
N ASP A 77 -2.34 -21.70 16.65
CA ASP A 77 -1.73 -20.89 17.71
C ASP A 77 -2.35 -19.50 17.73
N GLU A 78 -2.65 -18.99 18.94
CA GLU A 78 -3.12 -17.61 19.15
C GLU A 78 -2.07 -16.57 18.70
N GLY A 79 -0.79 -16.90 18.86
CA GLY A 79 0.33 -16.00 18.64
C GLY A 79 1.14 -16.26 17.36
N VAL A 80 0.66 -17.04 16.38
CA VAL A 80 1.33 -17.22 15.08
C VAL A 80 0.33 -17.45 13.95
N THR A 81 0.47 -16.73 12.83
CA THR A 81 -0.23 -17.08 11.59
C THR A 81 0.54 -18.18 10.87
N ARG A 82 0.18 -19.43 11.12
CA ARG A 82 0.73 -20.58 10.38
C ARG A 82 -0.10 -20.83 9.12
N PRO A 83 0.52 -21.19 7.98
CA PRO A 83 -0.23 -21.56 6.80
C PRO A 83 -1.04 -22.83 7.09
N VAL A 84 -2.15 -22.97 6.38
CA VAL A 84 -2.85 -24.25 6.36
C VAL A 84 -2.01 -25.25 5.56
N ILE A 85 -1.63 -26.35 6.20
CA ILE A 85 -0.89 -27.46 5.60
C ILE A 85 -1.91 -28.56 5.29
N GLY A 86 -2.07 -28.86 4.01
CA GLY A 86 -2.97 -29.89 3.49
C GLY A 86 -2.31 -31.26 3.40
N ALA A 87 -2.90 -32.13 2.57
CA ALA A 87 -2.36 -33.46 2.35
C ALA A 87 -0.92 -33.40 1.82
N ARG A 88 -0.11 -34.41 2.16
CA ARG A 88 1.28 -34.52 1.73
C ARG A 88 2.20 -33.37 2.17
N GLY A 89 1.78 -32.57 3.15
CA GLY A 89 2.56 -31.45 3.65
C GLY A 89 2.53 -30.22 2.74
N TRP A 90 1.70 -30.18 1.70
CA TRP A 90 1.61 -29.03 0.81
C TRP A 90 0.78 -27.90 1.42
N PRO A 91 1.10 -26.61 1.15
CA PRO A 91 0.22 -25.53 1.53
C PRO A 91 -1.13 -25.63 0.82
N TYR A 92 -2.18 -25.18 1.49
CA TYR A 92 -3.54 -25.42 1.04
C TYR A 92 -4.45 -24.23 1.35
N TYR A 93 -5.37 -23.93 0.43
CA TYR A 93 -6.51 -23.07 0.71
C TYR A 93 -7.75 -23.93 0.99
N PRO A 94 -8.32 -23.87 2.21
CA PRO A 94 -9.44 -24.74 2.58
C PRO A 94 -10.66 -24.65 1.67
N GLY A 95 -11.25 -25.80 1.36
CA GLY A 95 -12.54 -25.88 0.68
C GLY A 95 -13.68 -25.18 1.46
N SER A 96 -13.59 -25.12 2.79
CA SER A 96 -14.52 -24.34 3.62
C SER A 96 -14.39 -22.83 3.40
N SER A 97 -13.16 -22.31 3.32
CA SER A 97 -12.90 -20.91 2.98
C SER A 97 -13.37 -20.59 1.56
N MET A 98 -13.10 -21.49 0.60
CA MET A 98 -13.59 -21.42 -0.77
C MET A 98 -15.12 -21.34 -0.83
N LYS A 99 -15.81 -22.23 -0.11
CA LYS A 99 -17.28 -22.24 0.00
C LYS A 99 -17.81 -20.93 0.59
N GLY A 100 -17.15 -20.41 1.62
CA GLY A 100 -17.55 -19.17 2.30
C GLY A 100 -17.54 -17.96 1.36
N ILE A 101 -16.42 -17.73 0.67
CA ILE A 101 -16.31 -16.59 -0.25
C ILE A 101 -17.16 -16.80 -1.52
N PHE A 102 -17.26 -18.03 -2.04
CA PHE A 102 -18.19 -18.37 -3.12
C PHE A 102 -19.63 -18.02 -2.76
N GLY A 103 -20.08 -18.44 -1.57
CA GLY A 103 -21.43 -18.17 -1.08
C GLY A 103 -21.73 -16.66 -0.92
N SER A 104 -20.72 -15.83 -0.63
CA SER A 104 -20.86 -14.38 -0.58
C SER A 104 -21.07 -13.72 -1.95
N ALA A 105 -20.64 -14.37 -3.04
CA ALA A 105 -20.79 -13.88 -4.40
C ALA A 105 -22.11 -14.31 -5.07
N CYS A 106 -22.79 -15.31 -4.50
CA CYS A 106 -24.08 -15.86 -4.94
C CYS A 106 -25.26 -14.92 -4.66
N SER A 107 -26.32 -15.03 -5.46
CA SER A 107 -27.68 -14.67 -5.02
C SER A 107 -28.16 -15.64 -3.93
N GLN A 108 -29.24 -15.32 -3.22
CA GLN A 108 -29.78 -16.21 -2.20
C GLN A 108 -30.14 -17.59 -2.77
N GLU A 109 -30.83 -17.64 -3.91
CA GLU A 109 -31.20 -18.89 -4.59
C GLU A 109 -29.97 -19.71 -5.02
N GLN A 110 -28.94 -19.05 -5.56
CA GLN A 110 -27.68 -19.71 -5.91
C GLN A 110 -26.97 -20.26 -4.68
N ARG A 111 -26.97 -19.52 -3.57
CA ARG A 111 -26.34 -19.92 -2.31
C ARG A 111 -27.05 -21.15 -1.73
N ASP A 112 -28.37 -21.14 -1.68
CA ASP A 112 -29.16 -22.25 -1.15
C ASP A 112 -28.95 -23.51 -2.00
N ARG A 113 -28.97 -23.39 -3.34
CA ARG A 113 -28.74 -24.52 -4.25
C ARG A 113 -27.31 -25.06 -4.15
N TYR A 114 -26.30 -24.20 -4.26
CA TYR A 114 -24.91 -24.62 -4.42
C TYR A 114 -24.22 -24.90 -3.08
N CYS A 115 -24.47 -24.08 -2.07
CA CYS A 115 -23.82 -24.15 -0.76
C CYS A 115 -24.72 -24.80 0.32
N GLY A 116 -26.03 -24.83 0.13
CA GLY A 116 -26.99 -25.33 1.09
C GLY A 116 -27.47 -24.26 2.08
N ASN A 117 -28.50 -24.61 2.82
CA ASN A 117 -29.09 -23.82 3.91
C ASN A 117 -29.27 -24.69 5.17
N ALA A 118 -30.06 -24.25 6.14
CA ALA A 118 -30.26 -24.98 7.39
C ALA A 118 -31.05 -26.28 7.19
N GLU A 119 -31.87 -26.33 6.14
CA GLU A 119 -32.81 -27.41 5.86
C GLU A 119 -32.25 -28.45 4.87
N GLN A 120 -31.41 -28.02 3.92
CA GLN A 120 -30.92 -28.85 2.83
C GLN A 120 -29.42 -28.64 2.52
N PRO A 121 -28.68 -29.74 2.28
CA PRO A 121 -27.29 -29.64 1.86
C PRO A 121 -27.18 -29.10 0.43
N GLY A 122 -26.15 -28.29 0.18
CA GLY A 122 -25.83 -27.80 -1.17
C GLY A 122 -25.33 -28.92 -2.07
N ILE A 123 -25.53 -28.74 -3.38
CA ILE A 123 -25.14 -29.74 -4.39
C ILE A 123 -23.64 -29.73 -4.72
N LEU A 124 -22.87 -28.71 -4.28
CA LEU A 124 -21.44 -28.59 -4.57
C LEU A 124 -20.57 -28.99 -3.39
N ARG A 125 -19.47 -29.67 -3.69
CA ARG A 125 -18.36 -29.94 -2.77
C ARG A 125 -17.16 -29.13 -3.21
N PHE A 126 -16.69 -28.27 -2.31
CA PHE A 126 -15.53 -27.41 -2.54
C PHE A 126 -14.29 -28.11 -1.98
N HIS A 127 -13.34 -28.41 -2.85
CA HIS A 127 -12.13 -29.15 -2.48
C HIS A 127 -10.97 -28.22 -2.10
N GLY A 128 -11.14 -26.91 -2.21
CA GLY A 128 -10.10 -25.94 -1.93
C GLY A 128 -9.09 -25.83 -3.07
N GLY A 129 -7.87 -25.35 -2.77
CA GLY A 129 -6.82 -25.20 -3.77
C GLY A 129 -5.41 -25.48 -3.27
N TYR A 130 -4.60 -26.08 -4.14
CA TYR A 130 -3.19 -26.40 -3.93
C TYR A 130 -2.32 -25.66 -4.93
N PRO A 131 -1.06 -25.31 -4.60
CA PRO A 131 -0.11 -24.86 -5.61
C PRO A 131 0.06 -25.87 -6.74
N THR A 132 0.29 -25.37 -7.95
CA THR A 132 0.52 -26.20 -9.15
C THR A 132 1.98 -26.61 -9.36
N SER A 133 2.91 -26.05 -8.58
CA SER A 133 4.36 -26.31 -8.66
C SER A 133 5.01 -26.12 -7.29
N ASP A 134 6.24 -26.63 -7.15
CA ASP A 134 7.17 -26.49 -6.03
C ASP A 134 7.64 -25.04 -5.76
N ASN A 135 7.33 -24.08 -6.65
CA ASN A 135 7.62 -22.66 -6.44
C ASN A 135 7.06 -22.09 -5.11
N TRP A 136 6.10 -22.78 -4.47
CA TRP A 136 5.61 -22.41 -3.15
C TRP A 136 6.70 -22.43 -2.07
N GLU A 137 7.78 -23.20 -2.26
CA GLU A 137 8.90 -23.34 -1.31
C GLU A 137 9.78 -22.07 -1.23
N GLN A 138 9.64 -21.16 -2.20
CA GLN A 138 10.49 -19.99 -2.32
C GLN A 138 9.95 -18.79 -1.53
N ASN A 139 10.84 -18.05 -0.87
CA ASN A 139 10.54 -16.77 -0.21
C ASN A 139 9.38 -16.81 0.82
N LEU A 140 9.25 -17.93 1.54
CA LEU A 140 8.16 -18.20 2.49
C LEU A 140 8.10 -17.21 3.66
N VAL A 141 9.27 -16.81 4.17
CA VAL A 141 9.35 -15.96 5.36
C VAL A 141 9.18 -14.50 4.98
N ASP A 142 8.14 -13.89 5.54
CA ASP A 142 7.71 -12.53 5.25
C ASP A 142 7.70 -11.66 6.50
N ILE A 143 7.84 -10.34 6.33
CA ILE A 143 7.94 -9.36 7.42
C ILE A 143 6.92 -8.25 7.23
N VAL A 144 6.16 -7.97 8.30
CA VAL A 144 5.18 -6.89 8.36
C VAL A 144 5.60 -5.87 9.42
N HIS A 145 5.48 -4.59 9.08
CA HIS A 145 5.79 -3.47 9.98
C HIS A 145 4.57 -2.53 10.06
N PRO A 146 3.81 -2.54 11.17
CA PRO A 146 2.80 -1.51 11.42
C PRO A 146 3.50 -0.16 11.62
N GLN A 147 3.15 0.85 10.82
CA GLN A 147 3.79 2.17 10.86
C GLN A 147 2.79 3.35 10.86
N GLN A 148 1.48 3.09 10.77
CA GLN A 148 0.49 4.14 10.51
C GLN A 148 0.43 5.19 11.63
N ASP A 149 0.38 4.76 12.90
CA ASP A 149 0.25 5.69 14.03
C ASP A 149 1.48 6.60 14.14
N TRP A 150 2.68 6.04 14.06
CA TRP A 150 3.92 6.83 14.01
C TRP A 150 3.94 7.80 12.80
N GLN A 151 3.47 7.36 11.63
CA GLN A 151 3.51 8.19 10.42
C GLN A 151 2.56 9.40 10.46
N VAL A 152 1.46 9.35 11.23
CA VAL A 152 0.37 10.33 11.16
C VAL A 152 0.05 10.99 12.51
N LYS A 153 0.02 10.21 13.58
CA LYS A 153 -0.59 10.58 14.87
C LYS A 153 0.43 10.96 15.93
N GLU A 154 1.44 10.11 16.15
CA GLU A 154 2.33 10.17 17.31
C GLU A 154 3.80 10.12 16.90
N ASP A 155 4.69 10.60 17.79
CA ASP A 155 6.14 10.54 17.59
C ASP A 155 6.77 9.25 18.16
N GLU A 156 6.01 8.48 18.96
CA GLU A 156 6.46 7.21 19.54
C GLU A 156 6.10 6.00 18.67
N LYS A 157 7.03 5.05 18.57
CA LYS A 157 6.84 3.83 17.79
C LYS A 157 6.10 2.79 18.64
N SER A 158 4.80 2.62 18.38
CA SER A 158 3.93 1.70 19.12
C SER A 158 4.13 0.20 18.82
N ALA A 159 4.80 -0.18 17.72
CA ALA A 159 4.87 -1.59 17.30
C ALA A 159 6.21 -2.01 16.65
N GLY A 160 6.55 -3.29 16.80
CA GLY A 160 7.74 -3.95 16.22
C GLY A 160 7.55 -4.52 14.81
N ALA A 161 8.57 -5.22 14.31
CA ALA A 161 8.49 -6.02 13.09
C ALA A 161 7.94 -7.41 13.44
N PHE A 162 6.99 -7.90 12.65
CA PHE A 162 6.39 -9.22 12.83
C PHE A 162 6.70 -10.12 11.64
N VAL A 163 7.02 -11.38 11.93
CA VAL A 163 7.26 -12.40 10.91
C VAL A 163 5.99 -13.19 10.65
N GLN A 164 5.73 -13.52 9.39
CA GLN A 164 4.65 -14.40 8.97
C GLN A 164 5.12 -15.30 7.83
N ILE A 165 4.38 -16.38 7.58
CA ILE A 165 4.63 -17.28 6.45
C ILE A 165 3.64 -16.96 5.33
N SER A 166 4.14 -16.80 4.11
CA SER A 166 3.34 -16.47 2.95
C SER A 166 3.93 -17.08 1.68
N LEU A 167 3.08 -17.48 0.74
CA LEU A 167 3.52 -17.94 -0.58
C LEU A 167 3.73 -16.74 -1.50
N TYR A 168 4.84 -16.69 -2.23
CA TYR A 168 5.11 -15.62 -3.19
C TYR A 168 4.62 -15.99 -4.60
N LYS A 169 3.66 -15.21 -5.12
CA LYS A 169 3.01 -15.36 -6.44
C LYS A 169 2.59 -16.80 -6.80
N PRO A 170 1.93 -17.55 -5.91
CA PRO A 170 1.54 -18.92 -6.22
C PRO A 170 0.49 -18.97 -7.34
N GLN A 171 0.59 -19.98 -8.21
CA GLN A 171 -0.53 -20.44 -9.00
C GLN A 171 -1.22 -21.58 -8.25
N LEU A 172 -2.53 -21.46 -8.05
CA LEU A 172 -3.34 -22.40 -7.27
C LEU A 172 -4.36 -23.10 -8.18
N LYS A 173 -4.41 -24.43 -8.12
CA LYS A 173 -5.44 -25.25 -8.76
C LYS A 173 -6.58 -25.49 -7.78
N PHE A 174 -7.78 -25.03 -8.12
CA PHE A 174 -8.97 -25.20 -7.29
C PHE A 174 -9.86 -26.31 -7.83
N GLY A 175 -10.50 -27.05 -6.94
CA GLY A 175 -11.41 -28.15 -7.28
C GLY A 175 -12.84 -27.95 -6.78
N ILE A 176 -13.83 -28.17 -7.64
CA ILE A 176 -15.25 -28.25 -7.29
C ILE A 176 -15.85 -29.52 -7.92
N SER A 177 -16.65 -30.27 -7.16
CA SER A 177 -17.45 -31.38 -7.69
C SER A 177 -18.91 -31.22 -7.31
N SER A 178 -19.82 -31.93 -7.98
CA SER A 178 -21.25 -31.94 -7.63
C SER A 178 -21.72 -33.34 -7.22
N THR A 179 -22.75 -33.38 -6.38
CA THR A 179 -23.46 -34.63 -6.02
C THR A 179 -24.41 -35.11 -7.10
N ILE A 180 -24.72 -34.26 -8.09
CA ILE A 180 -25.57 -34.59 -9.24
C ILE A 180 -24.86 -34.23 -10.56
N PRO A 181 -25.20 -34.87 -11.69
CA PRO A 181 -24.72 -34.44 -12.99
C PRO A 181 -25.22 -33.03 -13.32
N LEU A 182 -24.31 -32.14 -13.74
CA LEU A 182 -24.61 -30.77 -14.16
C LEU A 182 -24.30 -30.58 -15.63
N LYS A 183 -25.06 -29.71 -16.30
CA LYS A 183 -24.78 -29.31 -17.68
C LYS A 183 -23.55 -28.41 -17.72
N ALA A 184 -22.84 -28.40 -18.85
CA ALA A 184 -21.67 -27.54 -19.06
C ALA A 184 -21.96 -26.05 -18.78
N THR A 185 -23.14 -25.56 -19.16
CA THR A 185 -23.56 -24.17 -18.92
C THR A 185 -23.70 -23.83 -17.43
N GLU A 186 -24.09 -24.81 -16.60
CA GLU A 186 -24.18 -24.62 -15.15
C GLU A 186 -22.78 -24.60 -14.52
N TRP A 187 -21.85 -25.42 -15.02
CA TRP A 187 -20.43 -25.33 -14.63
C TRP A 187 -19.81 -23.97 -14.95
N GLU A 188 -20.09 -23.40 -16.13
CA GLU A 188 -19.62 -22.04 -16.45
C GLU A 188 -20.20 -21.00 -15.49
N THR A 189 -21.48 -21.14 -15.11
CA THR A 189 -22.09 -20.26 -14.09
C THR A 189 -21.37 -20.38 -12.74
N ILE A 190 -21.10 -21.61 -12.30
CA ILE A 190 -20.39 -21.88 -11.05
C ILE A 190 -19.00 -21.23 -11.09
N TRP A 191 -18.23 -21.42 -12.16
CA TRP A 191 -16.90 -20.82 -12.26
C TRP A 191 -16.93 -19.29 -12.36
N ASN A 192 -17.92 -18.71 -13.02
CA ASN A 192 -18.10 -17.25 -13.04
C ASN A 192 -18.37 -16.69 -11.63
N ILE A 193 -19.16 -17.40 -10.82
CA ILE A 193 -19.38 -17.04 -9.40
C ILE A 193 -18.06 -17.13 -8.63
N TRP A 194 -17.29 -18.21 -8.82
CA TRP A 194 -15.98 -18.37 -8.19
C TRP A 194 -15.01 -17.26 -8.58
N GLU A 195 -14.95 -16.88 -9.85
CA GLU A 195 -14.06 -15.81 -10.34
C GLU A 195 -14.45 -14.44 -9.80
N LYS A 196 -15.76 -14.18 -9.69
CA LYS A 196 -16.29 -12.98 -9.02
C LYS A 196 -15.90 -12.96 -7.54
N ALA A 197 -16.01 -14.10 -6.84
CA ALA A 197 -15.61 -14.24 -5.45
C ALA A 197 -14.09 -14.01 -5.27
N LEU A 198 -13.28 -14.72 -6.06
CA LEU A 198 -11.82 -14.63 -6.09
C LEU A 198 -11.33 -13.20 -6.35
N SER A 199 -12.04 -12.42 -7.18
CA SER A 199 -11.71 -11.03 -7.49
C SER A 199 -11.69 -10.08 -6.29
N THR A 200 -12.31 -10.47 -5.17
CA THR A 200 -12.25 -9.70 -3.92
C THR A 200 -10.97 -9.98 -3.12
N GLY A 201 -10.28 -11.08 -3.46
CA GLY A 201 -9.07 -11.61 -2.84
C GLY A 201 -9.36 -12.69 -1.79
N ILE A 202 -8.41 -13.62 -1.60
CA ILE A 202 -8.58 -14.81 -0.75
C ILE A 202 -7.52 -14.92 0.35
N GLY A 203 -7.85 -15.65 1.41
CA GLY A 203 -6.93 -15.88 2.53
C GLY A 203 -6.97 -14.75 3.56
N CYS A 204 -5.81 -14.42 4.14
CA CYS A 204 -5.69 -13.43 5.20
C CYS A 204 -5.10 -12.11 4.69
N ARG A 205 -5.39 -11.02 5.40
CA ARG A 205 -4.86 -9.67 5.10
C ARG A 205 -5.15 -9.22 3.66
N VAL A 206 -6.28 -9.65 3.11
CA VAL A 206 -6.74 -9.33 1.76
C VAL A 206 -6.87 -7.83 1.55
N CYS A 207 -7.31 -7.10 2.59
CA CYS A 207 -7.33 -5.65 2.59
C CYS A 207 -5.94 -5.08 2.28
N ALA A 208 -4.86 -5.60 2.87
CA ALA A 208 -3.50 -5.16 2.60
C ALA A 208 -2.93 -5.62 1.25
N GLY A 209 -3.73 -6.23 0.37
CA GLY A 209 -3.31 -6.67 -0.97
C GLY A 209 -2.79 -8.11 -1.05
N TYR A 210 -2.82 -8.87 0.05
CA TYR A 210 -2.51 -10.30 0.01
C TYR A 210 -3.63 -11.08 -0.68
N GLY A 211 -3.26 -12.17 -1.38
CA GLY A 211 -4.22 -13.10 -1.98
C GLY A 211 -5.08 -12.50 -3.10
N GLN A 212 -4.63 -11.39 -3.69
CA GLN A 212 -5.30 -10.77 -4.83
C GLN A 212 -4.99 -11.54 -6.12
N PRO A 213 -6.00 -11.92 -6.93
CA PRO A 213 -5.75 -12.60 -8.19
C PRO A 213 -5.08 -11.68 -9.21
N GLU A 214 -4.42 -12.26 -10.20
CA GLU A 214 -3.85 -11.51 -11.33
C GLU A 214 -4.94 -10.91 -12.24
N LYS A 215 -6.08 -11.60 -12.34
CA LYS A 215 -7.24 -11.19 -13.14
C LYS A 215 -8.42 -10.88 -12.22
N HIS A 216 -9.06 -9.74 -12.45
CA HIS A 216 -10.26 -9.33 -11.72
C HIS A 216 -11.45 -9.27 -12.67
N THR A 217 -12.55 -9.88 -12.25
CA THR A 217 -13.89 -9.84 -12.89
C THR A 217 -14.92 -9.12 -12.00
N GLY A 218 -14.52 -8.65 -10.81
CA GLY A 218 -15.37 -7.96 -9.84
C GLY A 218 -15.72 -6.50 -10.20
N ALA A 219 -16.46 -5.85 -9.30
CA ALA A 219 -16.94 -4.47 -9.46
C ALA A 219 -15.81 -3.44 -9.27
N ILE A 220 -15.06 -3.18 -10.35
CA ILE A 220 -14.05 -2.13 -10.40
C ILE A 220 -14.71 -0.76 -10.27
N ILE A 221 -14.29 0.04 -9.29
CA ILE A 221 -14.74 1.43 -9.12
C ILE A 221 -13.77 2.42 -9.76
N TYR A 222 -12.48 2.12 -9.74
CA TYR A 222 -11.46 3.00 -10.29
C TYR A 222 -10.24 2.19 -10.70
N GLN A 223 -9.70 2.49 -11.88
CA GLN A 223 -8.48 1.90 -12.39
C GLN A 223 -7.66 2.94 -13.11
N THR A 224 -6.37 2.95 -12.85
CA THR A 224 -5.41 3.87 -13.47
C THR A 224 -4.06 3.17 -13.65
N GLN A 225 -3.23 3.68 -14.55
CA GLN A 225 -1.91 3.15 -14.81
C GLN A 225 -0.85 4.11 -14.27
N LEU A 226 0.12 3.55 -13.56
CA LEU A 226 1.16 4.28 -12.83
C LEU A 226 2.52 3.69 -13.18
N GLN A 227 3.55 4.52 -13.02
CA GLN A 227 4.93 4.06 -12.93
C GLN A 227 5.64 4.79 -11.79
N GLY A 228 6.59 4.12 -11.15
CA GLY A 228 7.33 4.71 -10.05
C GLY A 228 8.65 4.03 -9.76
N GLN A 229 9.48 4.72 -9.01
CA GLN A 229 10.77 4.24 -8.53
C GLN A 229 11.04 4.68 -7.10
N GLY A 230 11.78 3.86 -6.36
CA GLY A 230 12.17 4.17 -4.99
C GLY A 230 12.82 2.98 -4.29
N GLN A 231 12.90 3.05 -2.97
CA GLN A 231 13.47 1.99 -2.14
C GLN A 231 12.52 0.79 -2.02
N ALA A 232 13.02 -0.41 -2.30
CA ALA A 232 12.28 -1.66 -2.11
C ALA A 232 12.32 -2.12 -0.64
N SER A 233 11.41 -3.02 -0.29
CA SER A 233 11.50 -3.72 0.99
C SER A 233 12.62 -4.76 0.94
N LYS A 234 13.26 -5.02 2.08
CA LYS A 234 14.24 -6.10 2.23
C LYS A 234 13.56 -7.27 2.93
N LEU A 235 13.72 -8.47 2.38
CA LEU A 235 13.45 -9.72 3.08
C LEU A 235 14.54 -10.00 4.11
N LEU A 236 14.40 -11.06 4.91
CA LEU A 236 15.36 -11.39 5.97
C LEU A 236 16.76 -11.75 5.43
N ASP A 237 16.79 -12.39 4.27
CA ASP A 237 18.01 -12.72 3.52
C ASP A 237 18.64 -11.51 2.81
N GLY A 238 18.01 -10.33 2.89
CA GLY A 238 18.44 -9.10 2.23
C GLY A 238 17.86 -8.86 0.84
N THR A 239 17.18 -9.86 0.26
CA THR A 239 16.60 -9.79 -1.09
C THR A 239 15.58 -8.66 -1.19
N GLY A 240 15.60 -7.94 -2.31
CA GLY A 240 14.65 -6.87 -2.61
C GLY A 240 13.27 -7.39 -2.99
N GLU A 241 12.23 -6.76 -2.47
CA GLU A 241 10.85 -7.01 -2.88
C GLU A 241 10.08 -5.70 -3.07
N PHE A 242 9.49 -5.54 -4.26
CA PHE A 242 8.44 -4.55 -4.47
C PHE A 242 7.14 -5.01 -3.82
N ARG A 243 6.57 -4.17 -2.96
CA ARG A 243 5.37 -4.51 -2.18
C ARG A 243 4.22 -3.59 -2.54
N PRO A 244 3.25 -4.03 -3.36
CA PRO A 244 2.16 -3.18 -3.84
C PRO A 244 1.25 -2.68 -2.72
N ASN A 245 1.25 -3.32 -1.55
CA ASN A 245 0.50 -2.87 -0.37
C ASN A 245 0.83 -1.43 0.05
N MET A 246 2.01 -0.91 -0.30
CA MET A 246 2.39 0.48 -0.06
C MET A 246 1.41 1.48 -0.70
N LEU A 247 0.79 1.14 -1.83
CA LEU A 247 -0.18 1.99 -2.54
C LEU A 247 -1.44 2.18 -1.70
N ARG A 248 -1.95 1.09 -1.10
CA ARG A 248 -3.09 1.16 -0.19
C ARG A 248 -2.73 1.88 1.11
N ALA A 249 -1.57 1.57 1.69
CA ALA A 249 -1.13 2.18 2.93
C ALA A 249 -1.04 3.71 2.80
N ALA A 250 -0.49 4.20 1.68
CA ALA A 250 -0.47 5.62 1.37
C ALA A 250 -1.88 6.20 1.23
N LEU A 251 -2.78 5.55 0.47
CA LEU A 251 -4.14 6.05 0.28
C LEU A 251 -4.94 6.10 1.58
N ARG A 252 -4.82 5.06 2.42
CA ARG A 252 -5.39 5.03 3.78
C ARG A 252 -4.85 6.18 4.63
N GLY A 253 -3.54 6.41 4.58
CA GLY A 253 -2.90 7.52 5.28
C GLY A 253 -3.36 8.89 4.79
N HIS A 254 -3.54 9.08 3.48
CA HIS A 254 -4.05 10.34 2.93
C HIS A 254 -5.53 10.55 3.27
N ALA A 255 -6.35 9.49 3.23
CA ALA A 255 -7.74 9.55 3.69
C ALA A 255 -7.80 10.02 5.15
N LEU A 256 -6.96 9.45 6.02
CA LEU A 256 -6.88 9.84 7.43
C LEU A 256 -6.57 11.33 7.56
N ARG A 257 -5.53 11.83 6.89
CA ARG A 257 -5.17 13.26 6.96
C ARG A 257 -6.26 14.20 6.45
N ILE A 258 -6.95 13.84 5.36
CA ILE A 258 -8.04 14.63 4.78
C ILE A 258 -9.25 14.63 5.72
N PHE A 259 -9.70 13.48 6.22
CA PHE A 259 -10.81 13.42 7.18
C PHE A 259 -10.46 14.10 8.50
N GLY A 260 -9.24 13.94 8.99
CA GLY A 260 -8.75 14.64 10.19
C GLY A 260 -8.75 16.16 10.04
N GLY A 261 -8.65 16.70 8.83
CA GLY A 261 -8.82 18.13 8.57
C GLY A 261 -10.28 18.60 8.47
N LEU A 262 -11.24 17.67 8.50
CA LEU A 262 -12.69 17.92 8.34
C LEU A 262 -13.51 17.55 9.58
N THR A 263 -12.94 16.81 10.52
CA THR A 263 -13.60 16.36 11.76
C THR A 263 -12.56 15.89 12.78
N ASN A 264 -13.02 15.45 13.95
CA ASN A 264 -12.18 15.01 15.06
C ASN A 264 -11.52 13.66 14.76
N ALA A 265 -10.52 13.30 15.58
CA ALA A 265 -9.71 12.09 15.41
C ALA A 265 -10.55 10.80 15.36
N ASN A 266 -11.51 10.63 16.27
CA ASN A 266 -12.31 9.40 16.39
C ASN A 266 -13.20 9.21 15.16
N THR A 267 -13.88 10.26 14.72
CA THR A 267 -14.74 10.20 13.53
C THR A 267 -13.89 9.95 12.27
N ALA A 268 -12.73 10.58 12.15
CA ALA A 268 -11.82 10.36 11.03
C ALA A 268 -11.27 8.93 10.97
N ASP A 269 -10.89 8.35 12.12
CA ASP A 269 -10.49 6.94 12.20
C ASP A 269 -11.62 6.02 11.77
N GLY A 270 -12.84 6.21 12.30
CA GLY A 270 -14.01 5.41 11.92
C GLY A 270 -14.31 5.45 10.42
N LEU A 271 -14.27 6.63 9.79
CA LEU A 271 -14.44 6.77 8.35
C LEU A 271 -13.38 6.01 7.54
N VAL A 272 -12.12 6.05 7.98
CA VAL A 272 -11.03 5.32 7.33
C VAL A 272 -11.18 3.81 7.52
N GLU A 273 -11.66 3.36 8.68
CA GLU A 273 -11.97 1.96 8.93
C GLU A 273 -13.14 1.46 8.08
N THR A 274 -14.20 2.25 7.88
CA THR A 274 -15.27 1.91 6.93
C THR A 274 -14.72 1.70 5.52
N LEU A 275 -13.82 2.58 5.06
CA LEU A 275 -13.25 2.48 3.72
C LEU A 275 -12.30 1.30 3.55
N PHE A 276 -11.35 1.14 4.48
CA PHE A 276 -10.18 0.27 4.30
C PHE A 276 -10.16 -0.94 5.25
N GLY A 277 -11.13 -1.05 6.15
CA GLY A 277 -11.21 -2.05 7.20
C GLY A 277 -10.53 -1.59 8.48
N GLY A 278 -10.96 -2.17 9.59
CA GLY A 278 -10.49 -1.87 10.94
C GLY A 278 -10.34 -3.14 11.76
N VAL A 279 -9.47 -3.11 12.76
CA VAL A 279 -9.31 -4.20 13.74
C VAL A 279 -9.76 -3.77 15.13
N GLN A 280 -10.26 -2.54 15.28
CA GLN A 280 -10.84 -2.07 16.53
C GLN A 280 -12.20 -2.73 16.76
N GLY A 281 -12.50 -3.06 18.02
CA GLY A 281 -13.75 -3.73 18.41
C GLY A 281 -13.91 -5.11 17.75
N GLU A 282 -15.08 -5.35 17.14
CA GLU A 282 -15.40 -6.60 16.43
C GLU A 282 -14.70 -6.73 15.07
N GLY A 283 -13.92 -5.72 14.67
CA GLY A 283 -13.31 -5.64 13.34
C GLY A 283 -14.32 -5.17 12.29
N THR A 284 -13.84 -4.38 11.33
CA THR A 284 -14.67 -3.85 10.23
C THR A 284 -14.12 -4.34 8.90
N VAL A 285 -15.01 -4.91 8.07
CA VAL A 285 -14.69 -5.22 6.68
C VAL A 285 -14.78 -3.91 5.89
N GLY A 286 -13.66 -3.49 5.30
CA GLY A 286 -13.62 -2.26 4.52
C GLY A 286 -14.36 -2.38 3.19
N LEU A 287 -14.91 -1.28 2.70
CA LEU A 287 -15.58 -1.18 1.39
C LEU A 287 -14.65 -1.36 0.19
N LEU A 288 -13.35 -1.12 0.39
CA LEU A 288 -12.36 -1.07 -0.68
C LEU A 288 -11.38 -2.25 -0.63
N SER A 289 -11.23 -2.91 -1.77
CA SER A 289 -10.11 -3.78 -2.09
C SER A 289 -9.16 -3.09 -3.09
N MET A 290 -7.88 -3.47 -3.07
CA MET A 290 -6.85 -2.89 -3.93
C MET A 290 -6.05 -4.01 -4.59
N SER A 291 -5.81 -3.86 -5.88
CA SER A 291 -4.88 -4.68 -6.64
C SER A 291 -3.95 -3.81 -7.46
N PHE A 292 -2.70 -4.24 -7.57
CA PHE A 292 -1.72 -3.64 -8.46
C PHE A 292 -1.14 -4.72 -9.35
N ARG A 293 -1.52 -4.68 -10.63
CA ARG A 293 -1.00 -5.60 -11.63
C ARG A 293 0.21 -4.98 -12.31
N GLU A 294 1.38 -5.54 -12.01
CA GLU A 294 2.65 -5.17 -12.63
C GLU A 294 2.61 -5.42 -14.14
N THR A 295 3.08 -4.46 -14.92
CA THR A 295 3.38 -4.60 -16.36
C THR A 295 4.87 -4.60 -16.63
N ASN A 296 5.64 -3.95 -15.75
CA ASN A 296 7.10 -4.03 -15.72
C ASN A 296 7.55 -3.91 -14.26
N LEU A 297 8.55 -4.68 -13.85
CA LEU A 297 9.20 -4.57 -12.54
C LEU A 297 10.68 -4.89 -12.69
N GLU A 298 11.50 -3.90 -12.36
CA GLU A 298 12.95 -4.03 -12.27
C GLU A 298 13.34 -3.84 -10.81
N LEU A 299 14.07 -4.81 -10.25
CA LEU A 299 14.68 -4.73 -8.93
C LEU A 299 16.18 -4.53 -9.12
N GLU A 300 16.71 -3.47 -8.51
CA GLU A 300 18.12 -3.08 -8.60
C GLU A 300 18.67 -2.86 -7.19
N GLU A 301 19.98 -2.66 -7.06
CA GLU A 301 20.60 -2.21 -5.82
C GLU A 301 21.10 -0.77 -5.95
N PHE A 302 21.04 -0.04 -4.85
CA PHE A 302 21.59 1.30 -4.73
C PHE A 302 22.51 1.41 -3.51
N GLY A 303 23.54 2.24 -3.61
CA GLY A 303 24.44 2.56 -2.51
C GLY A 303 25.55 1.52 -2.30
N LYS A 304 26.41 1.79 -1.33
CA LYS A 304 27.55 0.93 -0.96
C LYS A 304 27.54 0.69 0.56
N ARG A 305 28.15 -0.42 0.99
CA ARG A 305 28.35 -0.76 2.42
C ARG A 305 27.03 -0.66 3.23
N ALA A 306 27.02 0.10 4.32
CA ALA A 306 25.88 0.25 5.23
C ALA A 306 24.63 0.87 4.57
N TYR A 307 24.78 1.57 3.43
CA TYR A 307 23.67 2.17 2.70
C TYR A 307 23.22 1.35 1.48
N ALA A 308 23.85 0.19 1.22
CA ALA A 308 23.41 -0.71 0.18
C ALA A 308 21.96 -1.14 0.44
N MET A 309 21.08 -0.97 -0.54
CA MET A 309 19.67 -1.33 -0.42
C MET A 309 19.03 -1.63 -1.77
N PRO A 310 18.04 -2.55 -1.80
CA PRO A 310 17.31 -2.82 -3.00
C PRO A 310 16.38 -1.65 -3.32
N THR A 311 16.17 -1.44 -4.61
CA THR A 311 15.31 -0.43 -5.19
C THR A 311 14.39 -1.09 -6.20
N TYR A 312 13.34 -0.38 -6.57
CA TYR A 312 12.43 -0.80 -7.62
C TYR A 312 12.31 0.30 -8.68
N LYS A 313 12.07 -0.13 -9.92
CA LYS A 313 11.36 0.63 -10.96
C LYS A 313 10.19 -0.23 -11.40
N VAL A 314 8.98 0.31 -11.31
CA VAL A 314 7.76 -0.46 -11.55
C VAL A 314 6.79 0.32 -12.42
N ALA A 315 6.08 -0.38 -13.28
CA ALA A 315 4.91 0.12 -14.00
C ALA A 315 3.77 -0.88 -13.84
N GLY A 316 2.53 -0.40 -13.78
CA GLY A 316 1.39 -1.29 -13.63
C GLY A 316 0.04 -0.60 -13.53
N TYR A 317 -0.99 -1.41 -13.36
CA TYR A 317 -2.37 -0.97 -13.20
C TYR A 317 -2.78 -1.02 -11.73
N LEU A 318 -3.05 0.14 -11.13
CA LEU A 318 -3.69 0.25 -9.83
C LEU A 318 -5.21 0.15 -10.03
N THR A 319 -5.83 -0.83 -9.39
CA THR A 319 -7.27 -1.10 -9.45
C THR A 319 -7.87 -1.09 -8.05
N TRP A 320 -8.94 -0.33 -7.88
CA TRP A 320 -9.78 -0.32 -6.69
C TRP A 320 -11.11 -0.99 -7.00
N LEU A 321 -11.51 -1.90 -6.12
CA LEU A 321 -12.72 -2.70 -6.25
C LEU A 321 -13.60 -2.55 -5.01
N LEU A 322 -14.91 -2.72 -5.19
CA LEU A 322 -15.82 -2.88 -4.07
C LEU A 322 -15.71 -4.29 -3.49
N THR A 323 -15.74 -4.37 -2.17
CA THR A 323 -15.86 -5.64 -1.42
C THR A 323 -17.33 -6.03 -1.21
N GLN A 324 -18.25 -5.06 -1.29
CA GLN A 324 -19.68 -5.24 -1.10
C GLN A 324 -20.49 -4.33 -2.02
N ASN A 325 -21.74 -4.69 -2.27
CA ASN A 325 -22.65 -3.84 -3.04
C ASN A 325 -23.01 -2.59 -2.24
N LEU A 326 -23.11 -1.46 -2.93
CA LEU A 326 -23.54 -0.18 -2.38
C LEU A 326 -24.66 0.41 -3.24
N PRO A 327 -25.58 1.19 -2.65
CA PRO A 327 -26.51 2.03 -3.42
C PRO A 327 -25.76 2.94 -4.40
N ASP A 328 -26.40 3.27 -5.52
CA ASP A 328 -25.75 4.07 -6.59
C ASP A 328 -25.18 5.42 -6.09
N PRO A 329 -25.89 6.23 -5.26
CA PRO A 329 -25.34 7.48 -4.76
C PRO A 329 -24.06 7.31 -3.93
N GLU A 330 -24.03 6.30 -3.07
CA GLU A 330 -22.84 5.98 -2.26
C GLU A 330 -21.71 5.46 -3.13
N ARG A 331 -22.02 4.61 -4.12
CA ARG A 331 -21.04 4.08 -5.05
C ARG A 331 -20.37 5.19 -5.87
N GLU A 332 -21.14 6.14 -6.38
CA GLU A 332 -20.63 7.28 -7.15
C GLU A 332 -19.78 8.23 -6.29
N ALA A 333 -20.23 8.52 -5.06
CA ALA A 333 -19.48 9.33 -4.12
C ALA A 333 -18.16 8.65 -3.71
N LEU A 334 -18.19 7.36 -3.43
CA LEU A 334 -17.00 6.56 -3.11
C LEU A 334 -16.02 6.52 -4.29
N GLN A 335 -16.51 6.32 -5.51
CA GLN A 335 -15.68 6.38 -6.72
C GLN A 335 -15.01 7.75 -6.85
N THR A 336 -15.74 8.83 -6.59
CA THR A 336 -15.22 10.21 -6.64
C THR A 336 -14.15 10.42 -5.56
N LEU A 337 -14.40 9.96 -4.34
CA LEU A 337 -13.45 10.02 -3.23
C LEU A 337 -12.16 9.26 -3.53
N VAL A 338 -12.24 8.02 -4.01
CA VAL A 338 -11.05 7.20 -4.31
C VAL A 338 -10.21 7.83 -5.43
N LYS A 339 -10.85 8.39 -6.47
CA LYS A 339 -10.17 9.16 -7.52
C LYS A 339 -9.46 10.38 -6.92
N ALA A 340 -10.16 11.16 -6.09
CA ALA A 340 -9.64 12.36 -5.47
C ALA A 340 -8.43 12.05 -4.58
N LEU A 341 -8.52 11.05 -3.71
CA LEU A 341 -7.42 10.60 -2.86
C LEU A 341 -6.22 10.08 -3.66
N THR A 342 -6.46 9.34 -4.75
CA THR A 342 -5.35 8.79 -5.57
C THR A 342 -4.61 9.92 -6.27
N ARG A 343 -5.35 10.89 -6.80
CA ARG A 343 -4.78 12.09 -7.42
C ARG A 343 -4.03 12.95 -6.41
N PHE A 344 -4.57 13.07 -5.20
CA PHE A 344 -3.95 13.79 -4.11
C PHE A 344 -2.60 13.16 -3.74
N ALA A 345 -2.55 11.83 -3.57
CA ALA A 345 -1.33 11.08 -3.31
C ALA A 345 -0.28 11.31 -4.42
N MET A 346 -0.71 11.29 -5.68
CA MET A 346 0.19 11.50 -6.83
C MET A 346 0.74 12.93 -6.93
N LEU A 347 -0.07 13.93 -6.59
CA LEU A 347 0.28 15.35 -6.72
C LEU A 347 1.23 15.82 -5.63
N LEU A 348 0.89 15.58 -4.35
CA LEU A 348 1.58 16.20 -3.21
C LEU A 348 2.38 15.18 -2.36
N GLY A 349 2.10 13.89 -2.52
CA GLY A 349 2.78 12.83 -1.79
C GLY A 349 3.55 11.91 -2.72
N GLY A 350 3.37 10.61 -2.49
CA GLY A 350 3.96 9.54 -3.28
C GLY A 350 3.65 8.19 -2.64
N PHE A 351 4.32 7.15 -3.10
CA PHE A 351 4.14 5.80 -2.56
C PHE A 351 5.48 5.17 -2.16
N GLY A 352 5.49 4.48 -1.03
CA GLY A 352 6.65 3.72 -0.54
C GLY A 352 7.47 4.47 0.51
N LYS A 353 8.67 3.95 0.79
CA LYS A 353 9.57 4.56 1.77
C LYS A 353 10.05 5.93 1.28
N SER A 354 10.22 6.86 2.21
CA SER A 354 10.68 8.23 1.91
C SER A 354 9.76 9.01 0.96
N TRP A 355 8.48 8.65 0.86
CA TRP A 355 7.53 9.28 -0.08
C TRP A 355 7.34 10.80 0.11
N ARG A 356 7.69 11.33 1.28
CA ARG A 356 7.69 12.78 1.59
C ARG A 356 8.82 13.55 0.90
N ARG A 357 9.74 12.87 0.21
CA ARG A 357 10.90 13.48 -0.44
C ARG A 357 10.91 13.13 -1.92
N ALA A 358 11.34 14.07 -2.76
CA ALA A 358 11.61 13.79 -4.16
C ALA A 358 12.82 12.85 -4.29
N ASP A 359 12.79 11.97 -5.30
CA ASP A 359 13.90 11.03 -5.55
C ASP A 359 15.19 11.77 -5.90
N HIS A 360 16.16 11.72 -5.00
CA HIS A 360 17.41 12.46 -5.17
C HIS A 360 18.22 11.97 -6.38
N ARG A 361 18.00 10.73 -6.84
CA ARG A 361 18.69 10.23 -8.06
C ARG A 361 18.27 10.99 -9.30
N LEU A 362 17.07 11.58 -9.30
CA LEU A 362 16.51 12.31 -10.44
C LEU A 362 16.66 13.82 -10.29
N PHE A 363 16.52 14.35 -9.06
CA PHE A 363 16.37 15.79 -8.84
C PHE A 363 17.54 16.42 -8.09
N PHE A 364 18.50 15.62 -7.60
CA PHE A 364 19.72 16.11 -6.97
C PHE A 364 20.86 15.06 -7.08
N PRO A 365 21.22 14.62 -8.30
CA PRO A 365 22.18 13.53 -8.51
C PRO A 365 23.55 13.83 -7.89
N GLU A 366 23.98 15.09 -7.87
CA GLU A 366 25.24 15.52 -7.28
C GLU A 366 25.33 15.24 -5.76
N TYR A 367 24.19 15.02 -5.10
CA TYR A 367 24.16 14.53 -3.72
C TYR A 367 24.95 13.23 -3.56
N TYR A 368 24.91 12.34 -4.55
CA TYR A 368 25.55 11.01 -4.50
C TYR A 368 26.93 10.95 -5.15
N GLU A 369 27.41 12.03 -5.75
CA GLU A 369 28.74 12.08 -6.38
C GLU A 369 29.87 12.24 -5.36
N GLN A 370 29.54 12.54 -4.10
CA GLN A 370 30.50 12.65 -3.00
C GLN A 370 31.10 11.28 -2.63
N GLU A 371 32.35 11.25 -2.19
CA GLU A 371 33.06 9.99 -1.87
C GLU A 371 32.40 9.19 -0.74
N ASP A 372 31.75 9.89 0.20
CA ASP A 372 31.08 9.27 1.34
C ASP A 372 29.79 8.55 0.92
N PRO A 373 29.62 7.27 1.30
CA PRO A 373 28.37 6.54 1.09
C PRO A 373 27.18 7.28 1.71
N LYS A 374 26.09 7.42 0.94
CA LYS A 374 24.87 8.13 1.36
C LYS A 374 23.61 7.25 1.22
N PRO A 375 22.60 7.45 2.09
CA PRO A 375 21.34 6.72 2.01
C PRO A 375 20.53 7.15 0.78
N LEU A 376 19.76 6.22 0.20
CA LEU A 376 18.75 6.58 -0.79
C LEU A 376 17.65 7.43 -0.15
N ILE A 377 17.35 8.59 -0.74
CA ILE A 377 16.30 9.49 -0.29
C ILE A 377 15.27 9.70 -1.40
N GLY A 378 14.00 9.59 -1.01
CA GLY A 378 12.85 9.90 -1.86
C GLY A 378 12.34 8.76 -2.72
N CYS A 379 11.26 9.06 -3.42
CA CYS A 379 10.70 8.24 -4.48
C CYS A 379 10.11 9.14 -5.56
N HIS A 380 9.85 8.59 -6.75
CA HIS A 380 9.18 9.32 -7.81
C HIS A 380 8.12 8.45 -8.45
N TRP A 381 6.90 8.99 -8.57
CA TRP A 381 5.77 8.34 -9.21
C TRP A 381 5.17 9.25 -10.27
N GLN A 382 4.66 8.67 -11.35
CA GLN A 382 3.97 9.42 -12.39
C GLN A 382 2.88 8.59 -13.05
N TRP A 383 1.90 9.28 -13.62
CA TRP A 383 0.86 8.64 -14.41
C TRP A 383 1.46 8.05 -15.68
N LEU A 384 0.94 6.89 -16.10
CA LEU A 384 1.35 6.20 -17.31
C LEU A 384 0.15 5.98 -18.22
N GLY A 385 0.36 5.98 -19.54
CA GLY A 385 -0.69 5.68 -20.52
C GLY A 385 -1.63 6.85 -20.81
N LYS A 386 -2.15 6.88 -22.06
CA LYS A 386 -2.98 7.98 -22.58
C LYS A 386 -4.21 8.26 -21.70
N LYS A 387 -4.89 7.20 -21.23
CA LYS A 387 -6.11 7.33 -20.42
C LYS A 387 -5.85 8.04 -19.09
N SER A 388 -4.86 7.60 -18.31
CA SER A 388 -4.53 8.22 -17.02
C SER A 388 -4.00 9.64 -17.20
N LEU A 389 -3.16 9.88 -18.21
CA LEU A 389 -2.66 11.23 -18.50
C LEU A 389 -3.76 12.23 -18.88
N LEU A 390 -4.85 11.76 -19.49
CA LEU A 390 -6.02 12.58 -19.83
C LEU A 390 -6.97 12.76 -18.65
N GLN A 391 -7.30 11.67 -17.96
CA GLN A 391 -8.38 11.63 -16.97
C GLN A 391 -7.92 12.00 -15.56
N ASP A 392 -6.69 11.65 -15.19
CA ASP A 392 -6.21 11.74 -13.79
C ASP A 392 -5.24 12.90 -13.53
N VAL A 393 -4.55 13.40 -14.55
CA VAL A 393 -3.77 14.65 -14.42
C VAL A 393 -4.72 15.85 -14.43
N ARG A 394 -5.13 16.27 -13.22
CA ARG A 394 -6.04 17.42 -12.98
C ARG A 394 -5.33 18.75 -12.78
N VAL A 395 -4.08 18.71 -12.30
CA VAL A 395 -3.23 19.88 -12.13
C VAL A 395 -2.15 19.86 -13.20
N ARG A 396 -2.10 20.91 -14.02
CA ARG A 396 -1.11 21.14 -15.09
C ARG A 396 -0.40 22.47 -14.94
N LYS A 397 -0.89 23.33 -14.04
CA LYS A 397 -0.31 24.63 -13.69
C LYS A 397 -0.54 24.91 -12.20
N LEU A 398 0.24 25.82 -11.63
CA LEU A 398 0.22 26.11 -10.20
C LEU A 398 -1.13 26.70 -9.74
N GLU A 399 -1.79 27.49 -10.57
CA GLU A 399 -3.05 28.18 -10.22
C GLU A 399 -4.20 27.19 -9.96
N GLN A 400 -4.07 25.95 -10.44
CA GLN A 400 -5.08 24.90 -10.30
C GLN A 400 -4.98 24.16 -8.96
N VAL A 401 -3.89 24.35 -8.20
CA VAL A 401 -3.59 23.54 -7.00
C VAL A 401 -4.59 23.82 -5.88
N SER A 402 -4.91 25.10 -5.62
CA SER A 402 -5.85 25.48 -4.56
C SER A 402 -7.23 24.87 -4.79
N GLN A 403 -7.76 25.03 -6.01
CA GLN A 403 -9.03 24.45 -6.42
C GLN A 403 -9.00 22.92 -6.29
N PHE A 404 -7.92 22.27 -6.76
CA PHE A 404 -7.78 20.83 -6.68
C PHE A 404 -7.83 20.32 -5.22
N ILE A 405 -7.12 20.95 -4.29
CA ILE A 405 -7.13 20.55 -2.87
C ILE A 405 -8.55 20.70 -2.29
N ASN A 406 -9.23 21.78 -2.63
CA ASN A 406 -10.62 22.01 -2.19
C ASN A 406 -11.59 20.97 -2.77
N GLU A 407 -11.41 20.56 -4.03
CA GLU A 407 -12.19 19.47 -4.65
C GLU A 407 -11.97 18.13 -3.92
N VAL A 408 -10.74 17.83 -3.49
CA VAL A 408 -10.45 16.62 -2.68
C VAL A 408 -11.17 16.66 -1.35
N ARG A 409 -11.11 17.81 -0.64
CA ARG A 409 -11.85 18.02 0.62
C ARG A 409 -13.36 17.92 0.43
N GLN A 410 -13.88 18.46 -0.67
CA GLN A 410 -15.31 18.38 -0.99
C GLN A 410 -15.74 16.94 -1.27
N ALA A 411 -14.94 16.15 -1.98
CA ALA A 411 -15.22 14.73 -2.20
C ALA A 411 -15.30 13.95 -0.87
N ALA A 412 -14.40 14.23 0.07
CA ALA A 412 -14.43 13.65 1.41
C ALA A 412 -15.66 14.12 2.22
N SER A 413 -15.99 15.42 2.18
CA SER A 413 -17.17 16.01 2.81
C SER A 413 -18.48 15.36 2.31
N ASN A 414 -18.63 15.22 0.99
CA ASN A 414 -19.80 14.59 0.38
C ASN A 414 -19.94 13.13 0.83
N TRP A 415 -18.84 12.39 0.89
CA TRP A 415 -18.85 11.03 1.43
C TRP A 415 -19.30 11.00 2.89
N MET A 416 -18.75 11.87 3.74
CA MET A 416 -19.15 11.96 5.16
C MET A 416 -20.65 12.19 5.31
N GLN A 417 -21.22 13.12 4.55
CA GLN A 417 -22.66 13.44 4.60
C GLN A 417 -23.54 12.24 4.23
N LEU A 418 -23.14 11.46 3.22
CA LEU A 418 -23.85 10.22 2.86
C LEU A 418 -23.74 9.14 3.93
N GLN A 419 -22.70 9.17 4.75
CA GLN A 419 -22.56 8.31 5.94
C GLN A 419 -23.27 8.87 7.18
N GLY A 420 -24.07 9.94 7.04
CA GLY A 420 -24.77 10.59 8.15
C GLY A 420 -23.86 11.43 9.06
N ILE A 421 -22.66 11.78 8.60
CA ILE A 421 -21.67 12.52 9.38
C ILE A 421 -21.55 13.93 8.82
N THR A 422 -21.85 14.94 9.64
CA THR A 422 -21.64 16.35 9.29
C THR A 422 -20.17 16.73 9.48
N PRO A 423 -19.48 17.24 8.44
CA PRO A 423 -18.13 17.80 8.59
C PRO A 423 -18.12 18.95 9.60
N ASN A 424 -17.12 18.96 10.49
CA ASN A 424 -16.89 20.03 11.45
C ASN A 424 -15.40 20.40 11.46
N PRO A 425 -14.95 21.25 10.52
CA PRO A 425 -13.57 21.70 10.45
C PRO A 425 -13.10 22.46 11.70
N HIS A 426 -14.00 23.04 12.51
CA HIS A 426 -13.62 23.70 13.76
C HIS A 426 -13.14 22.73 14.85
N ASN A 427 -13.45 21.44 14.71
CA ASN A 427 -13.00 20.38 15.59
C ASN A 427 -12.13 19.38 14.81
N TYR A 428 -11.15 19.89 14.07
CA TYR A 428 -10.22 19.06 13.32
C TYR A 428 -9.33 18.23 14.27
N ALA A 429 -8.86 17.08 13.82
CA ALA A 429 -8.01 16.19 14.60
C ALA A 429 -6.66 16.86 14.93
N PRO A 430 -6.16 16.74 16.18
CA PRO A 430 -4.91 17.35 16.63
C PRO A 430 -3.69 16.55 16.14
N TRP A 431 -3.60 16.31 14.83
CA TRP A 431 -2.53 15.55 14.21
C TRP A 431 -1.56 16.46 13.50
N ARG A 432 -0.26 16.13 13.57
CA ARG A 432 0.82 16.85 12.86
C ARG A 432 0.50 17.11 11.39
N GLU A 433 -0.11 16.13 10.72
CA GLU A 433 -0.38 16.19 9.27
C GLU A 433 -1.88 16.23 8.94
N ALA A 434 -2.72 16.77 9.82
CA ALA A 434 -4.13 17.02 9.49
C ALA A 434 -4.25 18.05 8.36
N TRP A 435 -5.05 17.76 7.32
CA TRP A 435 -5.23 18.67 6.18
C TRP A 435 -6.27 19.76 6.47
N HIS A 436 -5.93 20.67 7.37
CA HIS A 436 -6.73 21.85 7.74
C HIS A 436 -6.03 23.15 7.29
N PRO A 437 -6.74 24.22 6.87
CA PRO A 437 -6.10 25.42 6.33
C PRO A 437 -5.17 26.12 7.33
N GLU A 438 -5.44 25.98 8.63
CA GLU A 438 -4.58 26.50 9.70
C GLU A 438 -3.37 25.61 10.04
N VAL A 439 -3.34 24.37 9.55
CA VAL A 439 -2.32 23.36 9.93
C VAL A 439 -1.28 23.15 8.84
N VAL A 440 -1.66 23.32 7.58
CA VAL A 440 -0.77 23.04 6.44
C VAL A 440 -0.79 24.15 5.41
N LYS A 441 0.41 24.55 4.99
CA LYS A 441 0.64 25.53 3.92
C LYS A 441 1.29 24.83 2.73
N VAL A 442 0.75 25.05 1.54
CA VAL A 442 1.31 24.51 0.28
C VAL A 442 1.96 25.63 -0.49
N TRP A 443 3.23 25.44 -0.81
CA TRP A 443 4.01 26.34 -1.64
C TRP A 443 4.39 25.63 -2.92
N GLY A 444 4.45 26.36 -4.04
CA GLY A 444 4.89 25.76 -5.29
C GLY A 444 5.58 26.72 -6.24
N ARG A 445 6.37 26.15 -7.16
CA ARG A 445 7.01 26.85 -8.27
C ARG A 445 7.05 26.00 -9.52
N LEU A 446 7.34 26.64 -10.65
CA LEU A 446 7.66 25.94 -11.89
C LEU A 446 9.16 25.65 -11.90
N ALA A 447 9.50 24.38 -12.12
CA ALA A 447 10.86 23.92 -12.40
C ALA A 447 10.95 23.61 -13.91
N ASN A 448 11.96 24.16 -14.59
CA ASN A 448 12.07 24.00 -16.03
C ASN A 448 12.62 22.64 -16.47
N GLU A 449 13.39 22.01 -15.59
CA GLU A 449 14.05 20.71 -15.78
C GLU A 449 14.21 19.99 -14.43
N PRO A 450 14.53 18.69 -14.39
CA PRO A 450 14.70 17.94 -13.15
C PRO A 450 15.71 18.57 -12.17
N GLU A 451 16.80 19.11 -12.68
CA GLU A 451 17.91 19.67 -11.90
C GLU A 451 17.59 21.06 -11.32
N ASP A 452 16.56 21.73 -11.86
CA ASP A 452 15.98 22.98 -11.35
C ASP A 452 15.05 22.69 -10.14
N CYS A 453 15.58 21.95 -9.17
CA CYS A 453 14.91 21.61 -7.93
C CYS A 453 15.51 22.45 -6.80
N GLU A 454 14.74 23.42 -6.31
CA GLU A 454 15.26 24.39 -5.33
C GLU A 454 15.16 23.83 -3.91
N ALA A 455 13.99 23.34 -3.53
CA ALA A 455 13.72 22.97 -2.15
C ALA A 455 14.56 21.77 -1.70
N ILE A 456 14.98 20.88 -2.62
CA ILE A 456 15.87 19.76 -2.29
C ILE A 456 17.21 20.23 -1.74
N ARG A 457 17.72 21.38 -2.21
CA ARG A 457 19.00 21.95 -1.73
C ARG A 457 18.88 22.46 -0.30
N TRP A 458 17.73 23.03 0.06
CA TRP A 458 17.43 23.50 1.41
C TRP A 458 17.37 22.35 2.43
N LEU A 459 17.13 21.12 1.97
CA LEU A 459 17.13 19.93 2.82
C LEU A 459 18.54 19.43 3.17
N HIS A 460 19.60 20.00 2.58
CA HIS A 460 21.00 19.60 2.81
C HIS A 460 21.94 20.77 3.07
N SER A 461 21.46 22.00 2.90
CA SER A 461 22.25 23.24 2.96
C SER A 461 21.35 24.42 3.36
N PRO A 462 21.92 25.53 3.85
CA PRO A 462 21.18 26.74 4.17
C PRO A 462 20.33 27.24 2.99
N TYR A 463 19.10 27.67 3.28
CA TYR A 463 18.23 28.33 2.30
C TYR A 463 18.50 29.84 2.21
N ARG A 464 19.23 30.39 3.20
CA ARG A 464 19.64 31.79 3.25
C ARG A 464 21.00 31.91 3.95
N GLU A 465 21.97 32.53 3.29
CA GLU A 465 23.25 32.87 3.92
C GLU A 465 23.09 33.88 5.06
N ALA A 466 23.99 33.82 6.05
CA ALA A 466 24.04 34.84 7.09
C ALA A 466 24.37 36.22 6.50
N ILE A 467 23.77 37.29 7.05
CA ILE A 467 24.10 38.67 6.71
C ILE A 467 24.63 39.36 7.97
N PRO A 468 25.96 39.26 8.25
CA PRO A 468 26.54 39.75 9.51
C PRO A 468 26.29 41.24 9.76
N LYS A 469 26.34 42.06 8.71
CA LYS A 469 26.11 43.52 8.78
C LYS A 469 24.70 43.89 9.25
N ALA A 470 23.71 43.03 8.98
CA ALA A 470 22.33 43.20 9.39
C ALA A 470 21.97 42.37 10.64
N LYS A 471 22.93 41.66 11.23
CA LYS A 471 22.73 40.68 12.32
C LYS A 471 21.67 39.61 12.00
N ILE A 472 21.57 39.21 10.73
CA ILE A 472 20.66 38.15 10.29
C ILE A 472 21.45 36.83 10.28
N SER A 473 20.96 35.85 11.04
CA SER A 473 21.49 34.48 11.07
C SER A 473 21.31 33.76 9.73
N GLU A 474 22.19 32.79 9.50
CA GLU A 474 22.00 31.80 8.44
C GLU A 474 20.66 31.09 8.65
N GLY A 475 19.83 31.05 7.60
CA GLY A 475 18.57 30.31 7.61
C GLY A 475 18.80 28.90 7.12
N SER A 476 18.60 27.91 7.99
CA SER A 476 18.72 26.49 7.65
C SER A 476 17.66 25.65 8.35
N ILE A 477 17.10 24.69 7.61
CA ILE A 477 16.21 23.66 8.15
C ILE A 477 16.89 22.29 8.18
N TYR A 478 18.17 22.20 7.84
CA TYR A 478 18.88 20.92 7.80
C TYR A 478 19.01 20.31 9.20
N ARG A 479 18.52 19.08 9.37
CA ARG A 479 18.51 18.34 10.65
C ARG A 479 17.76 19.07 11.78
N SER A 480 16.71 19.81 11.45
CA SER A 480 15.81 20.44 12.43
C SER A 480 14.50 19.65 12.58
N SER A 481 13.63 20.11 13.49
CA SER A 481 12.23 19.65 13.63
C SER A 481 11.47 19.66 12.29
N VAL A 482 11.81 20.61 11.41
CA VAL A 482 11.16 20.83 10.11
C VAL A 482 11.53 19.74 9.10
N THR A 483 12.82 19.38 8.97
CA THR A 483 13.25 18.32 8.03
C THR A 483 13.26 16.92 8.64
N GLY A 484 13.24 16.84 9.97
CA GLY A 484 13.33 15.61 10.75
C GLY A 484 14.77 15.20 11.03
N GLN A 485 14.93 14.34 12.03
CA GLN A 485 16.19 13.75 12.44
C GLN A 485 15.97 12.31 12.91
N VAL A 486 17.03 11.60 13.29
CA VAL A 486 16.90 10.22 13.78
C VAL A 486 15.94 10.19 14.97
N GLY A 487 14.83 9.46 14.84
CA GLY A 487 13.78 9.38 15.87
C GLY A 487 12.68 10.44 15.78
N GLN A 488 12.79 11.42 14.88
CA GLN A 488 11.80 12.50 14.71
C GLN A 488 11.38 12.65 13.25
N ILE A 489 10.07 12.55 12.98
CA ILE A 489 9.53 12.75 11.63
C ILE A 489 9.47 14.25 11.32
N GLY A 490 9.99 14.62 10.16
CA GLY A 490 9.93 16.00 9.67
C GLY A 490 8.52 16.46 9.28
N ARG A 491 8.35 17.78 9.20
CA ARG A 491 7.09 18.49 8.93
C ARG A 491 6.98 19.02 7.50
N ILE A 492 7.82 18.53 6.59
CA ILE A 492 7.81 18.95 5.17
C ILE A 492 7.59 17.75 4.26
N TRP A 493 6.74 17.92 3.25
CA TRP A 493 6.73 17.10 2.05
C TRP A 493 7.30 17.91 0.89
N HIS A 494 8.19 17.29 0.13
CA HIS A 494 8.83 17.86 -1.05
C HIS A 494 8.55 16.97 -2.26
N ARG A 495 8.02 17.56 -3.32
CA ARG A 495 7.53 16.81 -4.48
C ARG A 495 7.82 17.51 -5.79
N MET A 496 8.43 16.78 -6.72
CA MET A 496 8.57 17.17 -8.13
C MET A 496 7.51 16.45 -8.97
N TYR A 497 6.42 17.15 -9.29
CA TYR A 497 5.28 16.60 -10.03
C TYR A 497 5.39 16.91 -11.54
N PRO A 498 5.44 15.90 -12.42
CA PRO A 498 5.70 16.12 -13.84
C PRO A 498 4.55 16.83 -14.55
N ILE A 499 4.87 17.84 -15.36
CA ILE A 499 3.87 18.56 -16.15
C ILE A 499 3.57 17.79 -17.43
N VAL A 500 2.27 17.57 -17.64
CA VAL A 500 1.73 17.00 -18.87
C VAL A 500 0.91 18.09 -19.57
N ARG A 501 1.22 18.36 -20.83
CA ARG A 501 0.46 19.29 -21.68
C ARG A 501 -0.58 18.53 -22.51
N LEU A 502 -1.72 19.17 -22.76
CA LEU A 502 -2.70 18.68 -23.71
C LEU A 502 -2.53 19.45 -25.01
N VAL A 503 -2.15 18.75 -26.08
CA VAL A 503 -2.02 19.33 -27.41
C VAL A 503 -3.20 18.89 -28.28
N LYS A 504 -3.65 19.76 -29.19
CA LYS A 504 -4.71 19.41 -30.14
C LYS A 504 -4.18 18.33 -31.08
N ASP A 505 -4.98 17.30 -31.32
CA ASP A 505 -4.70 16.32 -32.37
C ASP A 505 -5.04 16.95 -33.73
N PRO A 506 -4.07 17.06 -34.66
CA PRO A 506 -4.33 17.59 -36.01
C PRO A 506 -5.40 16.79 -36.79
N GLN A 507 -5.55 15.49 -36.49
CA GLN A 507 -6.51 14.60 -37.16
C GLN A 507 -7.87 14.58 -36.45
N ASN A 508 -7.91 14.90 -35.16
CA ASN A 508 -9.16 15.00 -34.39
C ASN A 508 -9.09 16.08 -33.31
N PRO A 509 -9.36 17.35 -33.63
CA PRO A 509 -9.25 18.47 -32.68
C PRO A 509 -10.07 18.32 -31.39
N SER A 510 -11.08 17.45 -31.37
CA SER A 510 -11.91 17.16 -30.19
C SER A 510 -11.26 16.18 -29.19
N ALA A 511 -10.20 15.47 -29.60
CA ALA A 511 -9.51 14.47 -28.80
C ALA A 511 -8.06 14.90 -28.53
N PRO A 512 -7.78 15.67 -27.45
CA PRO A 512 -6.43 16.11 -27.15
C PRO A 512 -5.47 14.93 -26.89
N ILE A 513 -4.21 15.14 -27.24
CA ILE A 513 -3.12 14.19 -26.98
C ILE A 513 -2.34 14.67 -25.76
N PRO A 514 -2.13 13.83 -24.74
CA PRO A 514 -1.26 14.17 -23.63
C PRO A 514 0.21 14.06 -24.07
N LYS A 515 0.99 15.12 -23.82
CA LYS A 515 2.44 15.16 -24.06
C LYS A 515 3.16 15.45 -22.75
N THR A 516 4.06 14.55 -22.36
CA THR A 516 4.98 14.77 -21.23
C THR A 516 5.96 15.89 -21.56
N THR A 517 6.38 16.63 -20.55
CA THR A 517 7.37 17.70 -20.68
C THR A 517 8.52 17.44 -19.71
N ASN A 518 9.64 18.14 -19.89
CA ASN A 518 10.75 18.11 -18.93
C ASN A 518 10.50 19.04 -17.72
N GLN A 519 9.38 19.77 -17.71
CA GLN A 519 9.05 20.70 -16.64
C GLN A 519 8.29 20.00 -15.50
N TYR A 520 8.47 20.52 -14.29
CA TYR A 520 7.85 20.02 -13.07
C TYR A 520 7.16 21.15 -12.32
N LEU A 521 6.08 20.81 -11.61
CA LEU A 521 5.60 21.62 -10.50
C LEU A 521 6.36 21.13 -9.26
N GLU A 522 7.24 21.97 -8.72
CA GLU A 522 7.91 21.71 -7.46
C GLU A 522 7.02 22.19 -6.33
N PHE A 523 6.68 21.28 -5.41
CA PHE A 523 5.86 21.56 -4.24
C PHE A 523 6.65 21.41 -2.95
N LEU A 524 6.43 22.36 -2.05
CA LEU A 524 6.84 22.32 -0.66
C LEU A 524 5.58 22.41 0.21
N THR A 525 5.13 21.27 0.73
CA THR A 525 4.02 21.20 1.68
C THR A 525 4.61 21.26 3.08
N PHE A 526 4.23 22.25 3.87
CA PHE A 526 4.79 22.50 5.19
C PHE A 526 3.69 22.48 6.26
N PHE A 527 3.96 21.81 7.38
CA PHE A 527 3.11 21.71 8.57
C PHE A 527 3.76 22.45 9.75
N PRO A 528 3.58 23.77 9.86
CA PRO A 528 4.29 24.58 10.85
C PRO A 528 4.05 24.13 12.29
N ASP A 529 5.01 24.39 13.15
CA ASP A 529 4.89 24.35 14.61
C ASP A 529 5.51 25.61 15.24
N ASP A 530 5.53 25.65 16.57
CA ASP A 530 6.01 26.78 17.38
C ASP A 530 7.56 26.79 17.53
N SER A 531 8.29 26.05 16.68
CA SER A 531 9.75 26.07 16.70
C SER A 531 10.32 27.27 15.95
N LEU A 532 11.48 27.77 16.40
CA LEU A 532 12.16 28.89 15.75
C LEU A 532 12.46 28.61 14.27
N GLU A 533 12.89 27.39 13.95
CA GLU A 533 13.17 26.97 12.57
C GLU A 533 11.91 26.97 11.70
N SER A 534 10.74 26.73 12.29
CA SER A 534 9.46 26.78 11.61
C SER A 534 9.05 28.22 11.32
N GLU A 535 9.15 29.10 12.30
CA GLU A 535 8.87 30.55 12.15
C GLU A 535 9.81 31.19 11.13
N GLU A 536 11.12 30.95 11.23
CA GLU A 536 12.11 31.53 10.31
C GLU A 536 11.93 31.04 8.86
N LEU A 537 11.51 29.79 8.66
CA LEU A 537 11.20 29.27 7.33
C LEU A 537 9.91 29.91 6.78
N LEU A 538 8.86 30.07 7.60
CA LEU A 538 7.64 30.74 7.19
C LEU A 538 7.92 32.18 6.76
N ASP A 539 8.64 32.93 7.60
CA ASP A 539 9.04 34.30 7.32
C ASP A 539 9.86 34.37 6.02
N PHE A 540 10.78 33.43 5.82
CA PHE A 540 11.54 33.34 4.57
C PHE A 540 10.63 33.13 3.36
N LEU A 541 9.69 32.18 3.41
CA LEU A 541 8.77 31.88 2.30
C LEU A 541 7.81 33.05 2.01
N GLU A 542 7.36 33.77 3.03
CA GLU A 542 6.41 34.88 2.90
C GLU A 542 7.09 36.19 2.47
N SER A 543 8.29 36.47 2.96
CA SER A 543 9.00 37.74 2.75
C SER A 543 10.02 37.74 1.61
N HIS A 544 10.33 36.59 1.00
CA HIS A 544 11.44 36.52 0.04
C HIS A 544 11.26 37.46 -1.16
N PRO A 545 12.20 38.38 -1.43
CA PRO A 545 12.06 39.38 -2.51
C PRO A 545 11.86 38.77 -3.90
N LYS A 546 12.40 37.56 -4.12
CA LYS A 546 12.32 36.82 -5.38
C LYS A 546 11.07 35.93 -5.50
N LYS A 547 10.28 35.76 -4.41
CA LYS A 547 9.12 34.84 -4.32
C LYS A 547 9.37 33.51 -5.04
N ILE A 548 10.48 32.85 -4.69
CA ILE A 548 10.94 31.63 -5.37
C ILE A 548 9.84 30.57 -5.39
N PHE A 549 9.09 30.47 -4.29
CA PHE A 549 7.84 29.74 -4.22
C PHE A 549 6.68 30.71 -4.00
N GLN A 550 5.52 30.40 -4.58
CA GLN A 550 4.26 31.08 -4.29
C GLN A 550 3.40 30.22 -3.37
N LYS A 551 2.68 30.86 -2.45
CA LYS A 551 1.69 30.20 -1.59
C LYS A 551 0.49 29.81 -2.45
N LEU A 552 0.13 28.54 -2.42
CA LEU A 552 -0.94 27.95 -3.23
C LEU A 552 -2.17 27.59 -2.40
N TRP A 553 -1.99 27.25 -1.12
CA TRP A 553 -3.07 26.83 -0.23
C TRP A 553 -2.67 26.95 1.24
N GLY A 554 -3.66 27.06 2.12
CA GLY A 554 -3.47 27.25 3.58
C GLY A 554 -3.53 28.72 3.98
N ASN A 555 -3.76 28.98 5.27
CA ASN A 555 -3.87 30.31 5.85
C ASN A 555 -2.54 30.89 6.29
#